data_AF-A0A800J777-F1
#
_entry.id   AF-A0A800J777-F1
#
_cell.length_a   1.000
_cell.length_b   1.000
_cell.length_c   1.000
_cell.angle_alpha   90.00
_cell.angle_beta   90.00
_cell.angle_gamma   90.00
#
_symmetry.space_group_name_H-M   'P 1'
#
loop_
_entity.id
_entity.type
_entity.pdbx_description
1 polymer ?
#
loop_
_entity_poly.entity_id
_entity_poly.type
_entity_poly.pdbx_seq_one_letter_code
_entity_poly.pdbx_strand_id
1 'polypeptide(L)'
;MSRDISLFSGYSQKENRTTNYCLLVLRMLYEENPKLLDEALDALTGGKTGDTVGVRFQQQRRRKGSVPDGVILQAPFALYIETKNFDWFHDGQLESHLDGLEGERGLRVLLALANFDSVGKSRFAHIEELCETKYGGR
;
A
#
# COMPACT_ATOMS: atom_id res chain seq x y z
N MET A 1 2.94 11.56 -19.23
CA MET A 1 1.56 11.03 -19.07
C MET A 1 1.67 9.62 -18.51
N SER A 2 1.07 9.37 -17.35
CA SER A 2 0.90 8.01 -16.82
C SER A 2 0.00 7.20 -17.78
N ARG A 3 0.26 5.91 -17.92
CA ARG A 3 -0.55 4.99 -18.74
C ARG A 3 -1.35 4.09 -17.81
N ASP A 4 -2.50 3.62 -18.29
CA ASP A 4 -3.36 2.71 -17.52
C ASP A 4 -2.70 1.35 -17.30
N ILE A 5 -3.13 0.67 -16.23
CA ILE A 5 -2.74 -0.70 -15.92
C ILE A 5 -3.25 -1.61 -17.05
N SER A 6 -2.35 -2.40 -17.66
CA SER A 6 -2.66 -3.24 -18.81
C SER A 6 -1.98 -4.60 -18.76
N LEU A 7 -2.64 -5.63 -19.31
CA LEU A 7 -2.05 -6.94 -19.59
C LEU A 7 -0.87 -6.87 -20.56
N PHE A 8 -0.88 -5.89 -21.46
CA PHE A 8 0.17 -5.65 -22.44
C PHE A 8 0.78 -4.28 -22.17
N SER A 9 1.72 -4.26 -21.22
CA SER A 9 2.41 -3.05 -20.81
C SER A 9 3.21 -2.44 -21.96
N GLY A 10 2.87 -1.21 -22.35
CA GLY A 10 3.62 -0.44 -23.34
C GLY A 10 4.88 0.24 -22.78
N TYR A 11 5.20 0.04 -21.49
CA TYR A 11 6.34 0.68 -20.84
C TYR A 11 7.66 0.12 -21.35
N SER A 12 8.58 1.01 -21.76
CA SER A 12 9.92 0.64 -22.25
C SER A 12 10.89 0.33 -21.11
N GLN A 13 10.73 0.99 -19.96
CA GLN A 13 11.51 0.73 -18.76
C GLN A 13 11.01 -0.53 -18.06
N LYS A 14 11.95 -1.42 -17.70
CA LYS A 14 11.66 -2.72 -17.10
C LYS A 14 10.93 -2.58 -15.76
N GLU A 15 11.33 -1.64 -14.92
CA GLU A 15 10.73 -1.40 -13.59
C GLU A 15 9.28 -0.96 -13.70
N ASN A 16 8.97 0.01 -14.56
CA ASN A 16 7.58 0.42 -14.81
C ASN A 16 6.70 -0.72 -15.31
N ARG A 17 7.27 -1.64 -16.10
CA ARG A 17 6.56 -2.85 -16.54
C ARG A 17 6.30 -3.80 -15.37
N THR A 18 7.27 -3.99 -14.47
CA THR A 18 7.11 -4.77 -13.24
C THR A 18 6.04 -4.16 -12.33
N THR A 19 6.09 -2.84 -12.09
CA THR A 19 5.06 -2.12 -11.31
C THR A 19 3.67 -2.29 -11.91
N ASN A 20 3.54 -2.16 -13.24
CA ASN A 20 2.26 -2.38 -13.92
C ASN A 20 1.70 -3.79 -13.68
N TYR A 21 2.53 -4.84 -13.79
CA TYR A 21 2.06 -6.20 -13.56
C TYR A 21 1.76 -6.49 -12.08
N CYS A 22 2.53 -5.89 -11.16
CA CYS A 22 2.21 -5.95 -9.73
C CYS A 22 0.82 -5.36 -9.46
N LEU A 23 0.55 -4.14 -9.96
CA LEU A 23 -0.75 -3.49 -9.82
C LEU A 23 -1.87 -4.29 -10.50
N LEU A 24 -1.59 -4.92 -11.64
CA LEU A 24 -2.55 -5.77 -12.34
C LEU A 24 -2.97 -6.98 -11.48
N VAL A 25 -2.01 -7.65 -10.84
CA VAL A 25 -2.30 -8.78 -9.94
C VAL A 25 -3.14 -8.32 -8.75
N LEU A 26 -2.76 -7.22 -8.09
CA LEU A 26 -3.53 -6.67 -6.96
C LEU A 26 -4.96 -6.28 -7.37
N ARG A 27 -5.11 -5.73 -8.57
CA ARG A 27 -6.42 -5.41 -9.15
C ARG A 27 -7.26 -6.68 -9.38
N MET A 28 -6.67 -7.72 -9.97
CA MET A 28 -7.37 -8.99 -10.18
C MET A 28 -7.83 -9.59 -8.85
N LEU A 29 -6.98 -9.57 -7.81
CA LEU A 29 -7.38 -10.06 -6.48
C LEU A 29 -8.59 -9.30 -5.94
N TYR A 30 -8.61 -7.97 -6.08
CA TYR A 30 -9.73 -7.15 -5.63
C TYR A 30 -11.01 -7.41 -6.43
N GLU A 31 -10.90 -7.53 -7.76
CA GLU A 31 -12.03 -7.78 -8.67
C GLU A 31 -12.66 -9.17 -8.42
N GLU A 32 -11.85 -10.17 -8.08
CA GLU A 32 -12.34 -11.48 -7.68
C GLU A 32 -13.02 -11.44 -6.30
N ASN A 33 -12.34 -10.89 -5.29
CA ASN A 33 -12.90 -10.70 -3.96
C ASN A 33 -12.04 -9.72 -3.15
N PRO A 34 -12.59 -8.61 -2.61
CA PRO A 34 -11.85 -7.65 -1.79
C PRO A 34 -11.06 -8.28 -0.63
N LYS A 35 -11.54 -9.40 -0.07
CA LYS A 35 -10.82 -10.15 0.98
C LYS A 35 -9.50 -10.75 0.50
N LEU A 36 -9.40 -11.16 -0.75
CA LEU A 36 -8.14 -11.71 -1.29
C LEU A 36 -7.07 -10.62 -1.39
N LEU A 37 -7.46 -9.40 -1.76
CA LEU A 37 -6.54 -8.27 -1.71
C LEU A 37 -6.17 -7.94 -0.26
N ASP A 38 -7.14 -7.94 0.66
CA ASP A 38 -6.87 -7.70 2.08
C ASP A 38 -5.85 -8.70 2.65
N GLU A 39 -6.07 -10.00 2.43
CA GLU A 39 -5.18 -11.08 2.86
C GLU A 39 -3.78 -10.95 2.24
N ALA A 40 -3.69 -10.61 0.96
CA ALA A 40 -2.40 -10.40 0.29
C ALA A 40 -1.64 -9.21 0.88
N LEU A 41 -2.32 -8.08 1.12
CA LEU A 41 -1.70 -6.91 1.75
C LEU A 41 -1.34 -7.18 3.20
N ASP A 42 -2.15 -7.94 3.93
CA ASP A 42 -1.88 -8.30 5.32
C ASP A 42 -0.66 -9.20 5.44
N ALA A 43 -0.54 -10.18 4.53
CA ALA A 43 0.66 -11.00 4.42
C ALA A 43 1.91 -10.16 4.06
N LEU A 44 1.79 -9.21 3.14
CA LEU A 44 2.91 -8.34 2.72
C LEU A 44 3.34 -7.33 3.80
N THR A 45 2.42 -6.89 4.66
CA THR A 45 2.69 -5.90 5.72
C THR A 45 2.94 -6.52 7.09
N GLY A 46 2.91 -7.85 7.19
CA GLY A 46 3.16 -8.57 8.44
C GLY A 46 2.01 -8.44 9.45
N GLY A 47 0.76 -8.44 8.97
CA GLY A 47 -0.44 -8.43 9.82
C GLY A 47 -0.94 -7.03 10.20
N LYS A 48 -0.50 -5.98 9.50
CA LYS A 48 -0.77 -4.57 9.87
C LYS A 48 -1.94 -3.94 9.10
N THR A 49 -2.37 -4.55 8.00
CA THR A 49 -3.45 -4.01 7.15
C THR A 49 -4.81 -4.66 7.39
N GLY A 50 -4.90 -5.71 8.21
CA GLY A 50 -6.12 -6.52 8.38
C GLY A 50 -7.45 -5.76 8.44
N ASP A 51 -8.41 -6.24 7.65
CA ASP A 51 -9.76 -5.72 7.45
C ASP A 51 -9.84 -4.30 6.84
N THR A 52 -8.74 -3.73 6.32
CA THR A 52 -8.76 -2.35 5.80
C THR A 52 -9.36 -2.27 4.40
N VAL A 53 -9.23 -3.33 3.60
CA VAL A 53 -9.69 -3.35 2.21
C VAL A 53 -11.17 -3.73 2.10
N GLY A 54 -11.91 -2.93 1.33
CA GLY A 54 -13.31 -3.17 1.00
C GLY A 54 -14.30 -2.42 1.89
N VAL A 55 -15.55 -2.38 1.42
CA VAL A 55 -16.64 -1.71 2.12
C VAL A 55 -17.18 -2.57 3.27
N ARG A 56 -17.40 -1.93 4.41
CA ARG A 56 -18.03 -2.50 5.59
C ARG A 56 -19.44 -1.96 5.73
N PHE A 57 -20.38 -2.88 5.95
CA PHE A 57 -21.78 -2.58 6.18
C PHE A 57 -22.08 -2.69 7.68
N GLN A 58 -22.69 -1.66 8.26
CA GLN A 58 -23.07 -1.64 9.67
C GLN A 58 -24.53 -1.20 9.80
N GLN A 59 -25.30 -1.96 10.59
CA GLN A 59 -26.63 -1.55 11.05
C GLN A 59 -26.51 -0.83 12.40
N GLN A 60 -27.39 0.15 12.62
CA GLN A 60 -27.59 0.95 13.85
C GLN A 60 -26.48 0.94 14.92
N ARG A 61 -25.79 2.09 15.08
CA ARG A 61 -25.21 2.49 16.37
C ARG A 61 -25.88 3.77 16.85
N ARG A 62 -26.48 3.75 18.05
CA ARG A 62 -27.07 4.93 18.68
C ARG A 62 -26.04 6.07 18.72
N ARG A 63 -26.27 7.15 17.97
CA ARG A 63 -25.51 8.41 18.06
C ARG A 63 -26.42 9.53 18.57
N LYS A 64 -25.86 10.45 19.36
CA LYS A 64 -26.56 11.67 19.80
C LYS A 64 -26.84 12.55 18.58
N GLY A 65 -28.11 12.68 18.16
CA GLY A 65 -28.55 13.63 17.13
C GLY A 65 -29.46 13.03 16.06
N SER A 66 -29.14 11.84 15.54
CA SER A 66 -29.96 11.04 14.62
C SER A 66 -29.30 9.66 14.46
N VAL A 67 -30.10 8.60 14.34
CA VAL A 67 -29.59 7.23 14.12
C VAL A 67 -29.89 6.85 12.68
N PRO A 68 -28.89 6.82 11.77
CA PRO A 68 -29.09 6.27 10.44
C PRO A 68 -29.38 4.77 10.54
N ASP A 69 -30.31 4.27 9.72
CA ASP A 69 -30.71 2.85 9.71
C ASP A 69 -29.60 1.92 9.19
N GLY A 70 -28.71 2.44 8.36
CA GLY A 70 -27.56 1.72 7.85
C GLY A 70 -26.42 2.66 7.46
N VAL A 71 -25.20 2.14 7.52
CA VAL A 71 -23.97 2.86 7.19
C VAL A 71 -23.06 1.95 6.36
N ILE A 72 -22.56 2.46 5.25
CA ILE A 72 -21.55 1.82 4.40
C ILE A 72 -20.29 2.67 4.49
N LEU A 73 -19.18 2.08 4.93
CA LEU A 73 -17.90 2.77 5.13
C LEU A 73 -16.76 1.94 4.59
N GLN A 74 -15.74 2.59 4.06
CA GLN A 74 -14.44 2.01 3.81
C GLN A 74 -13.41 2.78 4.64
N ALA A 75 -12.56 2.06 5.37
CA ALA A 75 -11.47 2.70 6.09
C ALA A 75 -10.53 3.35 5.06
N PRO A 76 -10.15 4.62 5.23
CA PRO A 76 -9.20 5.23 4.32
C PRO A 76 -7.84 4.56 4.50
N PHE A 77 -7.18 4.25 3.39
CA PHE A 77 -5.81 3.80 3.37
C PHE A 77 -5.12 4.26 2.09
N ALA A 78 -3.81 4.40 2.16
CA ALA A 78 -2.94 4.73 1.05
C ALA A 78 -1.77 3.75 1.01
N LEU A 79 -1.51 3.23 -0.19
CA LEU A 79 -0.47 2.27 -0.47
C LEU A 79 0.38 2.80 -1.61
N TYR A 80 1.62 3.18 -1.31
CA TYR A 80 2.61 3.52 -2.34
C TYR A 80 3.44 2.27 -2.63
N ILE A 81 3.59 1.92 -3.90
CA ILE A 81 4.33 0.72 -4.32
C ILE A 81 5.46 1.16 -5.24
N GLU A 82 6.68 0.81 -4.84
CA GLU A 82 7.88 1.00 -5.65
C GLU A 82 8.46 -0.37 -5.97
N THR A 83 8.72 -0.65 -7.26
CA THR A 83 9.36 -1.90 -7.68
C THR A 83 10.70 -1.62 -8.32
N LYS A 84 11.73 -2.37 -7.92
CA LYS A 84 13.06 -2.33 -8.54
C LYS A 84 13.52 -3.72 -8.94
N ASN A 85 14.19 -3.81 -10.08
CA ASN A 85 14.71 -5.11 -10.54
C ASN A 85 15.97 -5.53 -9.76
N PHE A 86 16.69 -4.54 -9.22
CA PHE A 86 17.83 -4.70 -8.32
C PHE A 86 17.49 -4.06 -6.99
N ASP A 87 18.15 -4.47 -5.92
CA ASP A 87 17.84 -4.01 -4.56
C ASP A 87 18.19 -2.53 -4.29
N TRP A 88 18.58 -1.74 -5.30
CA TRP A 88 19.02 -0.34 -5.18
C TRP A 88 17.91 0.68 -4.89
N PHE A 89 17.44 0.74 -3.65
CA PHE A 89 16.69 1.89 -3.12
C PHE A 89 17.64 2.96 -2.59
N HIS A 90 17.36 4.23 -2.91
CA HIS A 90 18.06 5.40 -2.39
C HIS A 90 17.22 6.04 -1.30
N ASP A 91 17.83 6.36 -0.15
CA ASP A 91 17.11 6.88 1.01
C ASP A 91 16.32 8.14 0.72
N GLY A 92 16.88 9.11 0.00
CA GLY A 92 16.16 10.34 -0.35
C GLY A 92 14.94 10.10 -1.26
N GLN A 93 14.94 9.03 -2.07
CA GLN A 93 13.76 8.63 -2.83
C GLN A 93 12.67 8.10 -1.90
N LEU A 94 13.04 7.23 -0.96
CA LEU A 94 12.10 6.65 0.00
C LEU A 94 11.54 7.72 0.97
N GLU A 95 12.38 8.63 1.45
CA GLU A 95 11.95 9.77 2.27
C GLU A 95 10.93 10.65 1.53
N SER A 96 11.18 10.95 0.25
CA SER A 96 10.23 11.71 -0.58
C SER A 96 8.88 10.99 -0.72
N HIS A 97 8.89 9.65 -0.81
CA HIS A 97 7.66 8.86 -0.82
C HIS A 97 6.94 8.87 0.52
N LEU A 98 7.68 8.82 1.64
CA LEU A 98 7.12 8.91 2.99
C LEU A 98 6.50 10.29 3.25
N ASP A 99 7.14 11.37 2.80
CA ASP A 99 6.57 12.73 2.86
C ASP A 99 5.26 12.83 2.05
N GLY A 100 5.20 12.19 0.88
CA GLY A 100 3.97 12.11 0.10
C GLY A 100 2.86 11.35 0.84
N LEU A 101 3.21 10.22 1.47
CA LEU A 101 2.27 9.43 2.27
C LEU A 101 1.78 10.15 3.53
N GLU A 102 2.58 11.05 4.11
CA GLU A 102 2.17 11.80 5.31
C GLU A 102 0.86 12.58 5.08
N GLY A 103 0.67 13.12 3.87
CA GLY A 103 -0.53 13.86 3.47
C GLY A 103 -1.79 13.00 3.26
N GLU A 104 -1.64 11.68 3.20
CA GLU A 104 -2.76 10.75 2.98
C GLU A 104 -3.50 10.42 4.28
N ARG A 105 -4.78 10.02 4.16
CA ARG A 105 -5.62 9.70 5.32
C ARG A 105 -5.59 8.21 5.64
N GLY A 106 -5.61 7.92 6.94
CA GLY A 106 -5.79 6.56 7.47
C GLY A 106 -4.50 5.74 7.47
N LEU A 107 -4.61 4.45 7.14
CA LEU A 107 -3.45 3.57 7.11
C LEU A 107 -2.54 3.94 5.93
N ARG A 108 -1.25 4.15 6.19
CA ARG A 108 -0.27 4.61 5.21
C ARG A 108 0.83 3.56 5.11
N VAL A 109 1.06 3.04 3.92
CA VAL A 109 2.01 1.94 3.69
C VAL A 109 2.85 2.24 2.46
N LEU A 110 4.16 2.07 2.59
CA LEU A 110 5.12 2.06 1.48
C LEU A 110 5.63 0.63 1.28
N LEU A 111 5.33 0.03 0.13
CA LEU A 111 5.86 -1.27 -0.27
C LEU A 111 7.04 -1.07 -1.23
N ALA A 112 8.24 -1.38 -0.75
CA ALA A 112 9.45 -1.45 -1.56
C ALA A 112 9.71 -2.91 -1.98
N LEU A 113 9.48 -3.23 -3.26
CA LEU A 113 9.60 -4.57 -3.80
C LEU A 113 10.84 -4.67 -4.70
N ALA A 114 11.77 -5.56 -4.38
CA ALA A 114 12.91 -5.86 -5.24
C ALA A 114 13.38 -7.29 -5.09
N ASN A 115 14.27 -7.72 -5.99
CA ASN A 115 15.00 -8.96 -5.82
C ASN A 115 16.12 -8.76 -4.77
N PHE A 116 15.79 -8.97 -3.49
CA PHE A 116 16.75 -8.87 -2.40
C PHE A 116 17.62 -10.12 -2.35
N ASP A 117 18.87 -10.03 -2.84
CA ASP A 117 19.82 -11.14 -2.80
C ASP A 117 20.39 -11.38 -1.39
N SER A 118 20.29 -10.40 -0.48
CA SER A 118 20.52 -10.57 0.96
C SER A 118 19.72 -9.56 1.76
N VAL A 119 18.97 -10.02 2.78
CA VAL A 119 18.22 -9.14 3.69
C VAL A 119 19.19 -8.53 4.71
N GLY A 120 20.02 -7.60 4.26
CA GLY A 120 20.85 -6.79 5.14
C GLY A 120 19.95 -5.81 5.90
N LYS A 121 19.54 -6.16 7.14
CA LYS A 121 18.77 -5.28 8.05
C LYS A 121 19.34 -3.87 8.19
N SER A 122 20.64 -3.68 7.93
CA SER A 122 21.29 -2.38 8.00
C SER A 122 20.86 -1.41 6.88
N ARG A 123 20.29 -1.90 5.78
CA ARG A 123 20.07 -1.07 4.58
C ARG A 123 18.94 -0.05 4.74
N PHE A 124 17.86 -0.44 5.40
CA PHE A 124 16.70 0.42 5.60
C PHE A 124 16.67 1.05 6.98
N ALA A 125 17.74 0.89 7.79
CA ALA A 125 17.78 1.36 9.17
C ALA A 125 17.45 2.85 9.30
N HIS A 126 17.94 3.69 8.38
CA HIS A 126 17.62 5.12 8.38
C HIS A 126 16.13 5.39 8.09
N ILE A 127 15.55 4.66 7.14
CA ILE A 127 14.13 4.78 6.78
C ILE A 127 13.24 4.25 7.91
N GLU A 128 13.62 3.14 8.55
CA GLU A 128 12.95 2.61 9.74
C GLU A 128 12.98 3.62 10.90
N GLU A 129 14.14 4.24 11.16
CA GLU A 129 14.27 5.31 12.16
C GLU A 129 13.39 6.52 11.82
N LEU A 130 13.32 6.94 10.55
CA LEU A 130 12.43 8.01 10.12
C LEU A 130 10.96 7.66 10.33
N CYS A 131 10.54 6.43 10.01
CA CYS A 131 9.19 5.94 10.27
C CYS A 131 8.83 6.05 11.76
N GLU A 132 9.75 5.63 12.66
CA GLU A 132 9.51 5.67 14.10
C GLU A 132 9.53 7.10 14.67
N THR A 133 10.45 7.95 14.21
CA THR A 133 10.70 9.28 14.81
C THR A 133 9.83 10.40 14.23
N LYS A 134 9.64 10.43 12.91
CA LYS A 134 8.93 11.51 12.21
C LYS A 134 7.47 11.17 11.96
N TYR A 135 7.20 9.96 11.48
CA TYR A 135 5.85 9.58 11.03
C TYR A 135 5.04 8.79 12.07
N GLY A 136 5.68 8.37 13.17
CA GLY A 136 5.06 7.62 14.27
C GLY A 136 4.54 6.24 13.86
N GLY A 137 5.06 5.67 12.78
CA GLY A 137 4.71 4.36 12.22
C GLY A 137 5.84 3.37 12.35
N ARG A 138 5.52 2.08 12.38
CA ARG A 138 6.46 0.96 12.22
C ARG A 138 6.12 0.18 10.99
#